data_AF-A0A975CXU5-F1
#
_entry.id   AF-A0A975CXU5-F1
#
_cell.length_a   1.000
_cell.length_b   1.000
_cell.length_c   1.000
_cell.angle_alpha   90.00
_cell.angle_beta   90.00
_cell.angle_gamma   90.00
#
_symmetry.space_group_name_H-M   'P 1'
#
loop_
_entity.id
_entity.type
_entity.pdbx_description
1 polymer ?
#
loop_
_entity_poly.entity_id
_entity_poly.type
_entity_poly.pdbx_seq_one_letter_code
_entity_poly.pdbx_strand_id
1 'polypeptide(L)'
;MKKILFLVMVVSLVSVLCFASAEGSMLDAVYNSLDADVGIHLNYTMHSASMGAEINYDVHAKGTSGYTVKTSYAFGLSAVSASCFIGDTSYMLNPDQMEAQAVLTLSPSLLKYHSYIRSDELGKLIDKWAHNSSYKIETREVDSVSYTVEVYPADGGTEVAFYFDESGRLSYVRNDSISSLGELFYTVSAIDSEVDESLFDISAYTIIQK
;
A
#
# COMPACT_ATOMS: atom_id res chain seq x y z
N MET A 1 42.17 39.03 -5.01
CA MET A 1 41.13 38.28 -5.75
C MET A 1 40.64 37.15 -4.86
N LYS A 2 39.47 37.29 -4.23
CA LYS A 2 38.88 36.29 -3.32
C LYS A 2 37.97 35.37 -4.13
N LYS A 3 38.27 34.07 -4.19
CA LYS A 3 37.35 33.06 -4.71
C LYS A 3 36.42 32.64 -3.56
N ILE A 4 35.13 32.94 -3.70
CA ILE A 4 34.08 32.45 -2.82
C ILE A 4 33.72 31.05 -3.33
N LEU A 5 33.93 30.04 -2.50
CA LEU A 5 33.53 28.66 -2.75
C LEU A 5 32.05 28.55 -2.34
N PHE A 6 31.15 28.38 -3.30
CA PHE A 6 29.76 28.02 -3.03
C PHE A 6 29.72 26.53 -2.67
N LEU A 7 29.59 26.23 -1.38
CA LEU A 7 29.21 24.91 -0.91
C LEU A 7 27.69 24.79 -1.12
N VAL A 8 27.29 24.11 -2.20
CA VAL A 8 25.90 23.70 -2.40
C VAL A 8 25.63 22.56 -1.43
N MET A 9 24.99 22.88 -0.32
CA MET A 9 24.48 21.90 0.63
C MET A 9 23.24 21.28 -0.02
N VAL A 10 23.40 20.10 -0.62
CA VAL A 10 22.28 19.26 -1.05
C VAL A 10 21.64 18.74 0.24
N VAL A 11 20.61 19.43 0.71
CA VAL A 11 19.72 18.90 1.74
C VAL A 11 18.87 17.86 1.01
N SER A 12 19.24 16.57 1.15
CA SER A 12 18.30 15.48 0.88
C SER A 12 17.10 15.68 1.78
N LEU A 13 15.99 16.09 1.17
CA LEU A 13 14.69 16.16 1.80
C LEU A 13 14.22 14.71 1.99
N VAL A 14 14.59 14.09 3.11
CA VAL A 14 13.90 12.89 3.59
C VAL A 14 12.56 13.40 4.09
N SER A 15 11.51 13.20 3.29
CA SER A 15 10.14 13.56 3.61
C SER A 15 9.63 12.69 4.76
N VAL A 16 9.99 13.03 5.99
CA VAL A 16 9.32 12.47 7.18
C VAL A 16 7.95 13.15 7.26
N LEU A 17 6.93 12.45 6.76
CA LEU A 17 5.54 12.85 6.94
C LEU A 17 5.15 12.59 8.40
N CYS A 18 5.39 13.57 9.27
CA CYS A 18 4.82 13.58 10.61
C CYS A 18 3.35 14.00 10.54
N PHE A 19 2.43 13.09 10.87
CA PHE A 19 1.01 13.37 10.97
C PHE A 19 0.55 13.32 12.42
N ALA A 20 0.49 14.49 13.06
CA ALA A 20 -0.29 14.66 14.29
C ALA A 20 -1.19 15.88 14.11
N SER A 21 -2.43 15.66 13.65
CA SER A 21 -3.49 16.67 13.68
C SER A 21 -4.36 16.43 14.91
N ALA A 22 -4.53 17.46 15.73
CA ALA A 22 -5.38 17.43 16.92
C ALA A 22 -6.90 17.52 16.61
N GLU A 23 -7.29 17.63 15.33
CA GLU A 23 -8.67 17.62 14.87
C GLU A 23 -8.76 16.87 13.53
N GLY A 24 -8.79 15.54 13.56
CA GLY A 24 -8.92 14.72 12.35
C GLY A 24 -8.44 13.28 12.58
N SER A 25 -8.90 12.35 11.74
CA SER A 25 -8.42 10.97 11.78
C SER A 25 -6.99 10.90 11.23
N MET A 26 -6.12 10.15 11.91
CA MET A 26 -4.78 9.81 11.43
C MET A 26 -4.85 8.98 10.15
N LEU A 27 -5.84 8.09 10.03
CA LEU A 27 -6.08 7.33 8.81
C LEU A 27 -6.50 8.23 7.63
N ASP A 28 -7.33 9.25 7.87
CA ASP A 28 -7.67 10.24 6.84
C ASP A 28 -6.43 11.00 6.37
N ALA A 29 -5.50 11.35 7.28
CA ALA A 29 -4.23 11.95 6.90
C ALA A 29 -3.37 11.01 6.02
N VAL A 30 -3.29 9.72 6.37
CA VAL A 30 -2.63 8.71 5.53
C VAL A 30 -3.30 8.63 4.16
N TYR A 31 -4.62 8.51 4.10
CA TYR A 31 -5.36 8.44 2.84
C TYR A 31 -5.11 9.66 1.95
N ASN A 32 -5.15 10.88 2.52
CA ASN A 32 -4.91 12.11 1.77
C ASN A 32 -3.45 12.27 1.32
N SER A 33 -2.51 11.54 1.93
CA SER A 33 -1.11 11.48 1.48
C SER A 33 -0.88 10.53 0.30
N LEU A 34 -1.84 9.65 0.01
CA LEU A 34 -1.80 8.72 -1.13
C LEU A 34 -2.12 9.47 -2.43
N ASP A 35 -1.15 10.26 -2.91
CA ASP A 35 -1.23 10.98 -4.18
C ASP A 35 -0.45 10.27 -5.29
N ALA A 36 -1.17 9.58 -6.18
CA ALA A 36 -0.57 8.86 -7.29
C ALA A 36 0.10 9.81 -8.29
N ASP A 37 -0.32 11.08 -8.41
CA ASP A 37 0.33 12.00 -9.34
C ASP A 37 1.77 12.36 -8.90
N VAL A 38 2.02 12.36 -7.59
CA VAL A 38 3.37 12.48 -7.01
C VAL A 38 4.13 11.16 -7.13
N GLY A 39 3.43 10.05 -6.87
CA GLY A 39 3.97 8.70 -6.83
C GLY A 39 3.83 8.11 -5.43
N ILE A 40 3.42 6.85 -5.37
CA ILE A 40 3.18 6.10 -4.12
C ILE A 40 3.90 4.77 -4.19
N HIS A 41 4.68 4.49 -3.15
CA HIS A 41 5.24 3.17 -2.87
C HIS A 41 4.68 2.67 -1.53
N LEU A 42 4.11 1.45 -1.57
CA LEU A 42 3.69 0.71 -0.38
C LEU A 42 4.49 -0.58 -0.28
N ASN A 43 5.10 -0.81 0.88
CA ASN A 43 5.74 -2.07 1.21
C ASN A 43 5.12 -2.61 2.50
N TYR A 44 4.52 -3.80 2.45
CA TYR A 44 3.87 -4.38 3.62
C TYR A 44 3.77 -5.90 3.54
N THR A 45 3.63 -6.54 4.69
CA THR A 45 3.37 -7.98 4.83
C THR A 45 1.96 -8.18 5.35
N MET A 46 1.18 -9.04 4.69
CA MET A 46 -0.11 -9.51 5.17
C MET A 46 0.02 -10.93 5.71
N HIS A 47 -0.33 -11.13 6.98
CA HIS A 47 -0.50 -12.44 7.59
C HIS A 47 -1.99 -12.81 7.62
N SER A 48 -2.33 -13.97 7.05
CA SER A 48 -3.64 -14.61 7.25
C SER A 48 -3.53 -15.80 8.19
N ALA A 49 -4.24 -15.73 9.32
CA ALA A 49 -4.26 -16.84 10.29
C ALA A 49 -4.94 -18.09 9.70
N SER A 50 -5.99 -17.92 8.89
CA SER A 50 -6.73 -19.06 8.31
C SER A 50 -5.92 -19.84 7.27
N MET A 51 -5.04 -19.14 6.54
CA MET A 51 -4.19 -19.75 5.52
C MET A 51 -2.83 -20.19 6.06
N GLY A 52 -2.46 -19.79 7.29
CA GLY A 52 -1.11 -19.97 7.82
C GLY A 52 -0.05 -19.40 6.86
N ALA A 53 -0.38 -18.27 6.23
CA ALA A 53 0.39 -17.70 5.13
C ALA A 53 0.80 -16.26 5.44
N GLU A 54 2.00 -15.91 4.97
CA GLU A 54 2.51 -14.56 4.90
C GLU A 54 2.63 -14.16 3.44
N ILE A 55 2.16 -12.97 3.10
CA ILE A 55 2.22 -12.46 1.74
C ILE A 55 2.87 -11.07 1.79
N ASN A 56 4.02 -10.94 1.17
CA ASN A 56 4.73 -9.68 1.03
C ASN A 56 4.25 -8.96 -0.22
N TYR A 57 3.94 -7.69 -0.07
CA TYR A 57 3.51 -6.79 -1.13
C TYR A 57 4.54 -5.69 -1.31
N ASP A 58 4.92 -5.48 -2.56
CA ASP A 58 5.70 -4.34 -3.00
C ASP A 58 4.92 -3.66 -4.14
N VAL A 59 4.38 -2.48 -3.85
CA VAL A 59 3.41 -1.79 -4.70
C VAL A 59 3.96 -0.43 -5.06
N HIS A 60 3.96 -0.13 -6.36
CA HIS A 60 4.44 1.12 -6.94
C HIS A 60 3.31 1.69 -7.80
N ALA A 61 2.98 2.97 -7.64
CA ALA A 61 1.95 3.62 -8.44
C ALA A 61 2.34 5.05 -8.78
N LYS A 62 2.14 5.47 -10.03
CA LYS A 62 2.32 6.85 -10.45
C LYS A 62 1.39 7.22 -11.61
N GLY A 63 0.66 8.33 -11.46
CA GLY A 63 -0.42 8.73 -12.36
C GLY A 63 -1.42 7.60 -12.55
N THR A 64 -1.63 7.19 -13.80
CA THR A 64 -2.51 6.07 -14.16
C THR A 64 -1.78 4.73 -14.23
N SER A 65 -0.48 4.69 -13.96
CA SER A 65 0.31 3.46 -14.01
C SER A 65 0.53 2.89 -12.60
N GLY A 66 0.69 1.59 -12.54
CA GLY A 66 1.04 0.92 -11.30
C GLY A 66 1.61 -0.47 -11.51
N TYR A 67 2.26 -0.96 -10.48
CA TYR A 67 2.92 -2.25 -10.46
C TYR A 67 2.81 -2.83 -9.05
N THR A 68 2.52 -4.12 -8.97
CA THR A 68 2.50 -4.86 -7.71
C THR A 68 3.22 -6.17 -7.91
N VAL A 69 4.18 -6.45 -7.05
CA VAL A 69 4.69 -7.80 -6.81
C VAL A 69 4.12 -8.30 -5.50
N LYS A 70 3.59 -9.53 -5.54
CA LYS A 70 3.13 -10.28 -4.38
C LYS A 70 3.99 -11.53 -4.26
N THR A 71 4.65 -11.69 -3.13
CA THR A 71 5.38 -12.92 -2.78
C THR A 71 4.67 -13.61 -1.63
N SER A 72 4.04 -14.74 -1.91
CA SER A 72 3.31 -15.54 -0.93
C SER A 72 4.18 -16.67 -0.39
N TYR A 73 4.24 -16.80 0.92
CA TYR A 73 4.85 -17.90 1.65
C TYR A 73 3.77 -18.64 2.42
N ALA A 74 3.44 -19.85 1.99
CA ALA A 74 2.43 -20.68 2.64
C ALA A 74 2.89 -22.14 2.66
N PHE A 75 2.77 -22.80 3.81
CA PHE A 75 3.09 -24.23 3.96
C PHE A 75 4.49 -24.64 3.45
N GLY A 76 5.50 -23.78 3.61
CA GLY A 76 6.87 -24.03 3.16
C GLY A 76 7.10 -23.87 1.65
N LEU A 77 6.10 -23.36 0.92
CA LEU A 77 6.20 -23.03 -0.51
C LEU A 77 6.21 -21.51 -0.70
N SER A 78 7.04 -21.03 -1.63
CA SER A 78 7.05 -19.65 -2.09
C SER A 78 6.43 -19.55 -3.48
N ALA A 79 5.50 -18.62 -3.66
CA ALA A 79 4.97 -18.26 -4.98
C ALA A 79 5.10 -16.75 -5.19
N VAL A 80 5.64 -16.36 -6.34
CA VAL A 80 5.71 -14.95 -6.75
C VAL A 80 4.67 -14.73 -7.84
N SER A 81 3.90 -13.68 -7.69
CA SER A 81 3.03 -13.17 -8.75
C SER A 81 3.28 -11.68 -8.91
N ALA A 82 3.32 -11.22 -10.16
CA ALA A 82 3.48 -9.81 -10.47
C ALA A 82 2.32 -9.37 -11.36
N SER A 83 1.85 -8.15 -11.15
CA SER A 83 0.86 -7.52 -11.99
C SER A 83 1.27 -6.09 -12.28
N CYS A 84 0.98 -5.61 -13.47
CA CYS A 84 1.22 -4.25 -13.86
C CYS A 84 -0.04 -3.66 -14.48
N PHE A 85 -0.28 -2.38 -14.22
CA PHE A 85 -1.34 -1.60 -14.83
C PHE A 85 -0.68 -0.46 -15.58
N ILE A 86 -0.85 -0.42 -16.91
CA ILE A 86 -0.21 0.57 -17.76
C ILE A 86 -1.29 1.24 -18.58
N GLY A 87 -1.43 2.56 -18.40
CA GLY A 87 -2.47 3.33 -19.07
C GLY A 87 -3.86 2.87 -18.63
N ASP A 88 -4.49 2.04 -19.45
CA ASP A 88 -5.85 1.53 -19.20
C ASP A 88 -5.95 0.01 -19.03
N THR A 89 -4.84 -0.71 -19.14
CA THR A 89 -4.85 -2.16 -19.19
C THR A 89 -4.06 -2.76 -18.03
N SER A 90 -4.64 -3.76 -17.38
CA SER A 90 -4.01 -4.62 -16.39
C SER A 90 -3.41 -5.85 -17.05
N TYR A 91 -2.21 -6.20 -16.60
CA TYR A 91 -1.43 -7.34 -17.04
C TYR A 91 -1.08 -8.19 -15.83
N MET A 92 -1.27 -9.51 -15.97
CA MET A 92 -0.65 -10.49 -15.10
C MET A 92 0.68 -10.91 -15.73
N LEU A 93 1.76 -10.78 -14.97
CA LEU A 93 3.11 -11.04 -15.44
C LEU A 93 3.58 -12.40 -14.95
N ASN A 94 4.26 -13.13 -15.82
CA ASN A 94 5.05 -14.30 -15.48
C ASN A 94 6.54 -13.98 -15.70
N PRO A 95 7.27 -13.54 -14.66
CA PRO A 95 8.68 -13.16 -14.77
C PRO A 95 9.58 -14.30 -15.24
N ASP A 96 9.29 -15.54 -14.88
CA ASP A 96 10.12 -16.70 -15.23
C ASP A 96 10.09 -16.99 -16.73
N GLN A 97 8.93 -16.79 -17.36
CA GLN A 97 8.71 -17.03 -18.79
C GLN A 97 8.84 -15.77 -19.64
N MET A 98 8.96 -14.59 -19.01
CA MET A 98 8.88 -13.28 -19.67
C MET A 98 7.59 -13.14 -20.50
N GLU A 99 6.47 -13.62 -19.95
CA GLU A 99 5.15 -13.54 -20.57
C GLU A 99 4.22 -12.62 -19.80
N ALA A 100 3.40 -11.85 -20.50
CA ALA A 100 2.38 -10.99 -19.90
C ALA A 100 1.01 -11.32 -20.51
N GLN A 101 0.01 -11.54 -19.66
CA GLN A 101 -1.36 -11.75 -20.10
C GLN A 101 -2.21 -10.52 -19.75
N ALA A 102 -2.86 -9.92 -20.75
CA ALA A 102 -3.84 -8.87 -20.49
C ALA A 102 -5.05 -9.47 -19.77
N VAL A 103 -5.46 -8.87 -18.64
CA VAL A 103 -6.54 -9.38 -17.79
C VAL A 103 -7.78 -8.49 -17.89
N LEU A 104 -7.60 -7.18 -17.91
CA LEU A 104 -8.69 -6.21 -17.92
C LEU A 104 -8.25 -4.92 -18.61
N THR A 105 -9.09 -4.37 -19.48
CA THR A 105 -8.93 -3.00 -20.00
C THR A 105 -10.07 -2.14 -19.48
N LEU A 106 -9.75 -1.06 -18.77
CA LEU A 106 -10.71 -0.13 -18.21
C LEU A 106 -11.12 0.92 -19.25
N SER A 107 -12.37 1.37 -19.20
CA SER A 107 -12.79 2.52 -20.00
C SER A 107 -12.19 3.82 -19.43
N PRO A 108 -12.00 4.87 -20.25
CA PRO A 108 -11.50 6.17 -19.79
C PRO A 108 -12.31 6.78 -18.63
N SER A 109 -13.62 6.52 -18.59
CA SER A 109 -14.50 6.95 -17.50
C SER A 109 -14.19 6.27 -16.17
N LEU A 110 -13.68 5.04 -16.18
CA LEU A 110 -13.30 4.28 -14.99
C LEU A 110 -11.88 4.61 -14.53
N LEU A 111 -10.97 4.99 -15.45
CA LEU A 111 -9.60 5.38 -15.11
C LEU A 111 -9.53 6.54 -14.12
N LYS A 112 -10.43 7.51 -14.25
CA LYS A 112 -10.49 8.67 -13.35
C LYS A 112 -10.77 8.29 -11.89
N TYR A 113 -11.40 7.14 -11.64
CA TYR A 113 -11.77 6.68 -10.30
C TYR A 113 -10.87 5.55 -9.79
N HIS A 114 -9.95 5.05 -10.62
CA HIS A 114 -9.03 3.98 -10.26
C HIS A 114 -7.60 4.52 -10.15
N SER A 115 -7.23 5.02 -8.98
CA SER A 115 -5.81 4.99 -8.61
C SER A 115 -5.45 3.54 -8.32
N TYR A 116 -4.43 2.99 -9.00
CA TYR A 116 -4.02 1.59 -8.85
C TYR A 116 -3.83 1.19 -7.38
N ILE A 117 -3.31 2.10 -6.55
CA ILE A 117 -3.10 1.89 -5.13
C ILE A 117 -4.40 1.61 -4.35
N ARG A 118 -5.54 2.21 -4.74
CA ARG A 118 -6.84 1.97 -4.10
C ARG A 118 -7.47 0.65 -4.53
N SER A 119 -6.86 -0.05 -5.49
CA SER A 119 -7.24 -1.41 -5.87
C SER A 119 -6.35 -2.49 -5.22
N ASP A 120 -5.25 -2.08 -4.59
CA ASP A 120 -4.42 -2.95 -3.75
C ASP A 120 -5.12 -3.28 -2.41
N GLU A 121 -4.72 -4.38 -1.76
CA GLU A 121 -5.39 -4.89 -0.55
C GLU A 121 -5.32 -3.90 0.63
N LEU A 122 -4.13 -3.36 0.94
CA LEU A 122 -3.99 -2.39 2.02
C LEU A 122 -4.63 -1.05 1.62
N GLY A 123 -4.43 -0.61 0.39
CA GLY A 123 -5.01 0.63 -0.11
C GLY A 123 -6.54 0.64 -0.10
N LYS A 124 -7.20 -0.47 -0.42
CA LYS A 124 -8.67 -0.65 -0.28
C LYS A 124 -9.13 -0.49 1.16
N LEU A 125 -8.38 -1.03 2.13
CA LEU A 125 -8.74 -0.91 3.55
C LEU A 125 -8.62 0.53 4.02
N ILE A 126 -7.55 1.23 3.64
CA ILE A 126 -7.36 2.64 3.95
C ILE A 126 -8.50 3.47 3.34
N ASP A 127 -8.77 3.32 2.04
CA ASP A 127 -9.85 4.04 1.33
C ASP A 127 -11.22 3.79 1.98
N LYS A 128 -11.53 2.55 2.34
CA LYS A 128 -12.81 2.19 2.97
C LYS A 128 -13.04 2.89 4.31
N TRP A 129 -12.02 2.99 5.15
CA TRP A 129 -12.17 3.44 6.54
C TRP A 129 -11.78 4.89 6.78
N ALA A 130 -10.95 5.50 5.93
CA ALA A 130 -10.50 6.89 6.07
C ALA A 130 -11.66 7.89 6.16
N HIS A 131 -12.75 7.65 5.41
CA HIS A 131 -13.92 8.52 5.39
C HIS A 131 -14.93 8.23 6.50
N ASN A 132 -14.68 7.23 7.35
CA ASN A 132 -15.60 6.84 8.40
C ASN A 132 -15.36 7.69 9.66
N SER A 133 -16.34 8.50 10.03
CA SER A 133 -16.26 9.33 11.24
C SER A 133 -16.58 8.57 12.54
N SER A 134 -17.04 7.31 12.45
CA SER A 134 -17.40 6.48 13.59
C SER A 134 -16.23 5.57 13.97
N TYR A 135 -15.27 6.12 14.72
CA TYR A 135 -14.15 5.38 15.31
C TYR A 135 -13.91 5.84 16.75
N LYS A 136 -13.16 5.04 17.49
CA LYS A 136 -12.59 5.44 18.79
C LYS A 136 -11.06 5.46 18.69
N ILE A 137 -10.45 6.32 19.48
CA ILE A 137 -9.00 6.37 19.65
C ILE A 137 -8.67 5.71 20.98
N GLU A 138 -7.72 4.78 20.97
CA GLU A 138 -7.20 4.16 22.19
C GLU A 138 -5.71 3.86 22.07
N THR A 139 -5.11 3.41 23.16
CA THR A 139 -3.72 2.97 23.19
C THR A 139 -3.67 1.45 23.28
N ARG A 140 -2.88 0.81 22.43
CA ARG A 140 -2.61 -0.63 22.49
C ARG A 140 -1.12 -0.91 22.46
N GLU A 141 -0.72 -2.05 23.03
CA GLU A 141 0.67 -2.50 23.04
C GLU A 141 0.84 -3.70 22.10
N VAL A 142 1.88 -3.68 21.27
CA VAL A 142 2.33 -4.81 20.44
C VAL A 142 3.83 -4.94 20.66
N ASP A 143 4.29 -6.13 21.06
CA ASP A 143 5.70 -6.42 21.35
C ASP A 143 6.39 -5.39 22.26
N SER A 144 5.68 -4.98 23.34
CA SER A 144 6.15 -3.97 24.30
C SER A 144 6.33 -2.55 23.74
N VAL A 145 5.79 -2.27 22.54
CA VAL A 145 5.72 -0.94 21.95
C VAL A 145 4.28 -0.44 22.01
N SER A 146 4.09 0.80 22.45
CA SER A 146 2.78 1.44 22.56
C SER A 146 2.43 2.17 21.26
N TYR A 147 1.18 2.01 20.82
CA TYR A 147 0.66 2.62 19.60
C TYR A 147 -0.60 3.44 19.91
N THR A 148 -0.78 4.53 19.16
CA THR A 148 -2.08 5.18 19.04
C THR A 148 -2.90 4.38 18.04
N VAL A 149 -4.12 3.99 18.39
CA VAL A 149 -4.93 3.10 17.56
C VAL A 149 -6.27 3.74 17.26
N GLU A 150 -6.59 3.84 15.97
CA GLU A 150 -7.94 4.16 15.49
C GLU A 150 -8.71 2.86 15.25
N VAL A 151 -9.78 2.65 16.01
CA VAL A 151 -10.59 1.43 15.98
C VAL A 151 -11.96 1.72 15.41
N TYR A 152 -12.26 1.04 14.31
CA TYR A 152 -13.49 1.17 13.57
C TYR A 152 -14.39 -0.06 13.82
N PRO A 153 -15.68 0.14 14.17
CA PRO A 153 -16.60 -0.96 14.33
C PRO A 153 -16.92 -1.59 12.97
N ALA A 154 -16.83 -2.90 12.88
CA ALA A 154 -17.20 -3.69 11.71
C ALA A 154 -18.42 -4.59 12.01
N ASP A 155 -18.99 -5.20 10.97
CA ASP A 155 -20.20 -6.00 11.10
C ASP A 155 -20.02 -7.19 12.05
N GLY A 156 -21.10 -7.59 12.73
CA GLY A 156 -21.09 -8.77 13.59
C GLY A 156 -20.30 -8.61 14.89
N GLY A 157 -20.00 -7.39 15.32
CA GLY A 157 -19.24 -7.12 16.55
C GLY A 157 -17.73 -7.29 16.40
N THR A 158 -17.24 -7.26 15.16
CA THR A 158 -15.81 -7.26 14.83
C THR A 158 -15.27 -5.83 14.74
N GLU A 159 -13.95 -5.68 14.57
CA GLU A 159 -13.32 -4.37 14.42
C GLU A 159 -12.24 -4.38 13.34
N VAL A 160 -11.92 -3.18 12.84
CA VAL A 160 -10.72 -2.90 12.07
C VAL A 160 -9.93 -1.84 12.83
N ALA A 161 -8.66 -2.11 13.10
CA ALA A 161 -7.80 -1.26 13.92
C ALA A 161 -6.53 -0.87 13.15
N PHE A 162 -6.24 0.43 13.13
CA PHE A 162 -5.06 1.01 12.49
C PHE A 162 -4.11 1.53 13.58
N TYR A 163 -2.88 1.04 13.60
CA TYR A 163 -1.90 1.29 14.67
C TYR A 163 -0.85 2.27 14.15
N PHE A 164 -0.75 3.42 14.81
CA PHE A 164 0.17 4.48 14.48
C PHE A 164 1.28 4.57 15.53
N ASP A 165 2.53 4.61 15.07
CA ASP A 165 3.68 4.81 15.95
C ASP A 165 3.73 6.25 16.51
N GLU A 166 4.68 6.54 17.40
CA GLU A 166 4.83 7.86 18.02
C GLU A 166 5.06 9.00 17.02
N SER A 167 5.53 8.70 15.80
CA SER A 167 5.72 9.69 14.73
C SER A 167 4.44 9.95 13.92
N GLY A 168 3.37 9.19 14.20
CA GLY A 168 2.10 9.23 13.48
C GLY A 168 2.09 8.38 12.21
N ARG A 169 3.09 7.53 11.99
CA ARG A 169 3.16 6.65 10.83
C ARG A 169 2.36 5.38 11.08
N LEU A 170 1.61 4.94 10.06
CA LEU A 170 0.89 3.67 10.10
C LEU A 170 1.87 2.49 10.10
N SER A 171 1.86 1.69 11.17
CA SER A 171 2.77 0.56 11.37
C SER A 171 2.06 -0.78 11.23
N TYR A 172 0.82 -0.88 11.71
CA TYR A 172 0.03 -2.11 11.59
C TYR A 172 -1.42 -1.85 11.25
N VAL A 173 -2.05 -2.83 10.60
CA VAL A 173 -3.51 -2.90 10.46
C VAL A 173 -3.98 -4.28 10.91
N ARG A 174 -4.98 -4.31 11.79
CA ARG A 174 -5.69 -5.53 12.15
C ARG A 174 -7.09 -5.46 11.56
N ASN A 175 -7.47 -6.45 10.78
CA ASN A 175 -8.81 -6.57 10.21
C ASN A 175 -9.42 -7.89 10.68
N ASP A 176 -10.27 -7.79 11.69
CA ASP A 176 -11.02 -8.91 12.24
C ASP A 176 -12.41 -9.05 11.59
N SER A 177 -12.73 -8.22 10.60
CA SER A 177 -14.00 -8.37 9.89
C SER A 177 -14.07 -9.76 9.28
N ILE A 178 -15.25 -10.40 9.38
CA ILE A 178 -15.49 -11.78 8.95
C ILE A 178 -15.22 -11.87 7.43
N SER A 179 -13.97 -12.11 7.08
CA SER A 179 -13.53 -12.42 5.74
C SER A 179 -13.50 -13.93 5.61
N SER A 180 -13.69 -14.46 4.39
CA SER A 180 -13.42 -15.87 4.10
C SER A 180 -11.96 -16.27 4.37
N LEU A 181 -11.09 -15.30 4.61
CA LEU A 181 -9.66 -15.44 4.90
C LEU A 181 -9.34 -15.32 6.41
N GLY A 182 -10.35 -15.22 7.27
CA GLY A 182 -10.18 -15.08 8.72
C GLY A 182 -9.63 -13.71 9.13
N GLU A 183 -9.04 -13.66 10.33
CA GLU A 183 -8.33 -12.47 10.84
C GLU A 183 -7.09 -12.21 9.96
N LEU A 184 -6.97 -10.96 9.51
CA LEU A 184 -5.86 -10.48 8.71
C LEU A 184 -5.06 -9.45 9.51
N PHE A 185 -3.75 -9.62 9.52
CA PHE A 185 -2.82 -8.67 10.13
C PHE A 185 -1.85 -8.16 9.08
N TYR A 186 -1.67 -6.84 9.03
CA TYR A 186 -0.77 -6.18 8.09
C TYR A 186 0.34 -5.51 8.88
N THR A 187 1.59 -5.76 8.52
CA THR A 187 2.77 -5.03 8.99
C THR A 187 3.23 -4.12 7.87
N VAL A 188 3.21 -2.81 8.11
CA VAL A 188 3.53 -1.78 7.12
C VAL A 188 4.99 -1.37 7.27
N SER A 189 5.79 -1.62 6.24
CA SER A 189 7.21 -1.27 6.20
C SER A 189 7.42 0.12 5.59
N ALA A 190 6.63 0.48 4.56
CA ALA A 190 6.76 1.74 3.84
C ALA A 190 5.41 2.25 3.32
N ILE A 191 5.22 3.57 3.44
CA ILE A 191 4.23 4.39 2.72
C ILE A 191 4.97 5.68 2.37
N ASP A 192 5.45 5.79 1.14
CA ASP A 192 6.28 6.91 0.71
C ASP A 192 6.14 7.20 -0.79
N SER A 193 6.98 8.10 -1.31
CA SER A 193 7.00 8.50 -2.72
C SER A 193 8.18 7.90 -3.51
N GLU A 194 8.87 6.89 -2.97
CA GLU A 194 10.04 6.26 -3.60
C GLU A 194 9.63 5.22 -4.66
N VAL A 195 8.93 5.70 -5.69
CA VAL A 195 8.44 4.86 -6.80
C VAL A 195 9.58 4.44 -7.73
N ASP A 196 9.69 3.14 -8.00
CA ASP A 196 10.52 2.62 -9.09
C ASP A 196 9.72 2.57 -10.40
N GLU A 197 9.80 3.65 -11.17
CA GLU A 197 9.10 3.77 -12.46
C GLU A 197 9.61 2.77 -13.52
N SER A 198 10.80 2.17 -13.34
CA SER A 198 11.31 1.17 -14.29
C SER A 198 10.46 -0.09 -14.30
N LEU A 199 9.74 -0.39 -13.21
CA LEU A 199 8.82 -1.51 -13.11
C LEU A 199 7.59 -1.38 -14.02
N PHE A 200 7.29 -0.17 -14.51
CA PHE A 200 6.17 0.07 -15.43
C PHE A 200 6.52 -0.31 -16.87
N ASP A 201 7.79 -0.55 -17.19
CA ASP A 201 8.21 -0.98 -18.52
C ASP A 201 8.17 -2.50 -18.65
N ILE A 202 7.08 -2.99 -19.25
CA ILE A 202 6.93 -4.42 -19.58
C ILE A 202 7.33 -4.75 -21.02
N SER A 203 8.07 -3.87 -21.72
CA SER A 203 8.44 -4.07 -23.14
C SER A 203 9.28 -5.34 -23.38
N ALA A 204 9.96 -5.83 -22.35
CA ALA A 204 10.69 -7.10 -22.39
C ALA A 204 9.78 -8.34 -22.35
N TYR A 205 8.50 -8.19 -21.99
CA TYR A 205 7.54 -9.28 -21.91
C TYR A 205 6.86 -9.54 -23.25
N THR A 206 6.67 -10.81 -23.59
CA THR A 206 5.80 -11.22 -24.70
C THR A 206 4.35 -11.13 -24.25
N ILE A 207 3.57 -10.25 -24.89
CA ILE A 207 2.14 -10.09 -24.59
C ILE A 207 1.34 -11.21 -25.26
N ILE A 208 0.71 -12.06 -24.44
CA ILE A 208 -0.19 -13.12 -24.89
C ILE A 208 -1.61 -12.57 -24.95
N GLN A 209 -2.14 -12.40 -26.15
CA GLN A 209 -3.55 -12.12 -26.38
C GLN A 209 -4.31 -13.44 -26.47
N LYS A 210 -5.36 -13.60 -25.65
CA LYS A 210 -6.33 -14.69 -25.78
C LYS A 210 -7.59 -14.20 -26.47
#